data_AF-A0A2M9VBS1-F1
#
_entry.id   AF-A0A2M9VBS1-F1
#
_cell.length_a   1.000
_cell.length_b   1.000
_cell.length_c   1.000
_cell.angle_alpha   90.00
_cell.angle_beta   90.00
_cell.angle_gamma   90.00
#
_symmetry.space_group_name_H-M   'P 1'
#
loop_
_entity.id
_entity.type
_entity.pdbx_description
1 polymer ?
#
loop_
_entity_poly.entity_id
_entity_poly.type
_entity_poly.pdbx_seq_one_letter_code
_entity_poly.pdbx_strand_id
1 'polypeptide(L)'
;MNKMGLTLIYLWLVSLCACQQELIEYEKGDVKVCIEQGEQWLHDFPLFLGINKKNPPQIAIWLEDTQGNYLSTVYVTHKIATQSWQASGGNRRKEALPHWCYSRGIKYDDGLYLPTKKEPLTDGISGATPHGSFDIKLSPTTALKKFVVKIEINHSTDFNEAFPKLAKEGETNYSGGKEGSGQPAIVYTANVDLLSGEKSFEANLIGHSSPDGSSGEINEDTSGLTTALHIVKRITVTIQ
;
A
#
# COMPACT_ATOMS: atom_id res chain seq x y z
N MET A 1 29.01 -23.18 55.92
CA MET A 1 29.46 -22.11 55.00
C MET A 1 29.80 -22.81 53.69
N ASN A 2 29.09 -22.69 52.57
CA ASN A 2 28.35 -21.57 52.01
C ASN A 2 27.04 -22.01 51.34
N LYS A 3 26.06 -21.09 51.39
CA LYS A 3 24.80 -21.07 50.62
C LYS A 3 25.07 -20.91 49.12
N MET A 4 24.03 -21.18 48.32
CA MET A 4 23.66 -20.62 47.00
C MET A 4 23.42 -21.74 45.98
N GLY A 5 22.34 -21.79 45.22
CA GLY A 5 21.20 -20.90 45.08
C GLY A 5 20.28 -21.55 44.05
N LEU A 6 18.99 -21.61 44.36
CA LEU A 6 17.93 -22.15 43.51
C LEU A 6 17.72 -21.19 42.34
N THR A 7 18.15 -21.54 41.12
CA THR A 7 17.88 -20.70 39.95
C THR A 7 16.48 -21.01 39.42
N LEU A 8 15.49 -20.24 39.87
CA LEU A 8 14.16 -20.20 39.25
C LEU A 8 14.30 -19.68 37.81
N ILE A 9 13.91 -20.52 36.84
CA ILE A 9 13.71 -20.10 35.44
C ILE A 9 12.42 -19.27 35.41
N TYR A 10 12.55 -17.96 35.30
CA TYR A 10 11.43 -17.05 35.06
C TYR A 10 10.96 -17.24 33.61
N LEU A 11 9.87 -18.00 33.45
CA LEU A 11 9.15 -18.09 32.19
C LEU A 11 8.44 -16.74 31.97
N TRP A 12 9.03 -15.86 31.15
CA TRP A 12 8.37 -14.65 30.70
C TRP A 12 7.20 -15.05 29.77
N LEU A 13 6.00 -15.07 30.33
CA LEU A 13 4.75 -15.05 29.57
C LEU A 13 4.74 -13.75 28.74
N VAL A 14 5.12 -13.86 27.47
CA VAL A 14 4.86 -12.82 26.49
C VAL A 14 3.34 -12.77 26.33
N SER A 15 2.75 -11.75 26.93
CA SER A 15 1.36 -11.34 26.71
C SER A 15 1.13 -11.23 25.20
N LEU A 16 0.35 -12.18 24.67
CA LEU A 16 -0.27 -12.05 23.36
C LEU A 16 -1.30 -10.93 23.50
N CYS A 17 -0.88 -9.71 23.22
CA CYS A 17 -1.80 -8.61 22.97
C CYS A 17 -2.52 -8.96 21.67
N ALA A 18 -3.65 -9.65 21.80
CA ALA A 18 -4.56 -9.84 20.69
C ALA A 18 -5.01 -8.43 20.26
N CYS A 19 -4.56 -7.99 19.08
CA CYS A 19 -5.11 -6.79 18.45
C CYS A 19 -6.63 -6.99 18.35
N GLN A 20 -7.35 -6.32 19.23
CA GLN A 20 -8.78 -6.16 19.13
C GLN A 20 -9.01 -5.38 17.84
N GLN A 21 -9.62 -6.01 16.83
CA GLN A 21 -10.19 -5.26 15.71
C GLN A 21 -11.23 -4.33 16.34
N GLU A 22 -10.89 -3.04 16.50
CA GLU A 22 -11.91 -2.03 16.73
C GLU A 22 -12.95 -2.19 15.64
N LEU A 23 -14.19 -2.46 16.04
CA LEU A 23 -15.31 -2.51 15.13
C LEU A 23 -15.44 -1.10 14.56
N ILE A 24 -15.13 -0.94 13.27
CA ILE A 24 -15.29 0.33 12.57
C ILE A 24 -16.80 0.60 12.50
N GLU A 25 -17.29 1.51 13.34
CA GLU A 25 -18.68 1.97 13.31
C GLU A 25 -18.85 2.96 12.16
N TYR A 26 -19.93 2.80 11.39
CA TYR A 26 -20.28 3.66 10.26
C TYR A 26 -21.51 4.50 10.59
N GLU A 27 -21.45 5.77 10.21
CA GLU A 27 -22.54 6.72 10.25
C GLU A 27 -23.14 6.89 8.85
N LYS A 28 -24.37 7.41 8.78
CA LYS A 28 -25.05 7.67 7.51
C LYS A 28 -24.25 8.67 6.67
N GLY A 29 -23.92 8.29 5.44
CA GLY A 29 -23.12 9.09 4.53
C GLY A 29 -21.61 8.84 4.61
N ASP A 30 -21.16 7.98 5.54
CA ASP A 30 -19.81 7.45 5.47
C ASP A 30 -19.62 6.63 4.21
N VAL A 31 -18.39 6.68 3.70
CA VAL A 31 -17.96 5.92 2.55
C VAL A 31 -17.06 4.79 3.04
N LYS A 32 -17.27 3.61 2.50
CA LYS A 32 -16.54 2.40 2.85
C LYS A 32 -15.81 1.89 1.62
N VAL A 33 -14.49 1.87 1.66
CA VAL A 33 -13.66 1.21 0.64
C VAL A 33 -13.37 -0.21 1.12
N CYS A 34 -13.87 -1.19 0.40
CA CYS A 34 -13.62 -2.61 0.66
C CYS A 34 -12.65 -3.15 -0.39
N ILE A 35 -11.51 -3.70 0.05
CA ILE A 35 -10.55 -4.37 -0.81
C ILE A 35 -10.64 -5.87 -0.51
N GLU A 36 -11.08 -6.66 -1.49
CA GLU A 36 -11.13 -8.11 -1.42
C GLU A 36 -9.80 -8.69 -1.90
N GLN A 37 -9.13 -9.45 -1.04
CA GLN A 37 -7.85 -10.09 -1.35
C GLN A 37 -7.98 -11.01 -2.58
N GLY A 38 -6.98 -10.96 -3.46
CA GLY A 38 -6.77 -11.93 -4.52
C GLY A 38 -5.83 -13.06 -4.09
N GLU A 39 -5.54 -13.97 -5.02
CA GLU A 39 -4.66 -15.13 -4.78
C GLU A 39 -3.22 -14.73 -4.47
N GLN A 40 -2.79 -13.56 -4.92
CA GLN A 40 -1.42 -13.03 -4.73
C GLN A 40 -1.35 -11.95 -3.65
N TRP A 41 -2.33 -11.86 -2.75
CA TRP A 41 -2.30 -10.91 -1.63
C TRP A 41 -1.11 -11.13 -0.68
N LEU A 42 -0.78 -12.40 -0.41
CA LEU A 42 0.36 -12.77 0.41
C LEU A 42 1.33 -13.60 -0.42
N HIS A 43 2.44 -13.00 -0.84
CA HIS A 43 3.51 -13.78 -1.45
C HIS A 43 4.61 -14.16 -0.47
N ASP A 44 5.47 -15.08 -0.90
CA ASP A 44 6.64 -15.51 -0.14
C ASP A 44 7.77 -14.49 -0.28
N PHE A 45 8.11 -13.84 0.82
CA PHE A 45 9.33 -13.05 0.91
C PHE A 45 10.47 -13.93 1.45
N PRO A 46 11.51 -14.21 0.64
CA PRO A 46 12.59 -15.10 1.05
C PRO A 46 13.44 -14.44 2.14
N LEU A 47 13.59 -15.13 3.27
CA LEU A 47 14.53 -14.79 4.33
C LEU A 47 15.76 -15.72 4.25
N PHE A 48 16.61 -15.63 5.27
CA PHE A 48 17.81 -16.46 5.40
C PHE A 48 17.44 -17.93 5.69
N LEU A 49 18.25 -18.89 5.21
CA LEU A 49 18.10 -20.34 5.45
C LEU A 49 16.81 -20.99 4.90
N GLY A 50 16.23 -20.45 3.83
CA GLY A 50 15.06 -21.06 3.18
C GLY A 50 13.74 -20.86 3.92
N ILE A 51 13.71 -19.97 4.91
CA ILE A 51 12.48 -19.53 5.58
C ILE A 51 11.82 -18.45 4.73
N ASN A 52 10.55 -18.61 4.37
CA ASN A 52 9.76 -17.56 3.73
C ASN A 52 8.85 -16.90 4.77
N LYS A 53 8.72 -15.57 4.70
CA LYS A 53 7.69 -14.84 5.44
C LYS A 53 6.62 -14.38 4.47
N LYS A 54 5.35 -14.59 4.82
CA LYS A 54 4.24 -13.98 4.09
C LYS A 54 4.31 -12.46 4.26
N ASN A 55 4.53 -11.76 3.17
CA ASN A 55 4.60 -10.31 3.13
C ASN A 55 3.32 -9.79 2.44
N PRO A 56 2.56 -8.88 3.05
CA PRO A 56 1.42 -8.24 2.41
C PRO A 56 1.89 -7.05 1.54
N PRO A 57 1.04 -6.53 0.64
CA PRO A 57 1.41 -5.44 -0.26
C PRO A 57 1.64 -4.10 0.47
N GLN A 58 2.17 -3.13 -0.26
CA GLN A 58 2.05 -1.71 0.06
C GLN A 58 0.82 -1.16 -0.64
N ILE A 59 0.07 -0.29 0.04
CA ILE A 59 -1.19 0.26 -0.46
C ILE A 59 -1.25 1.74 -0.12
N ALA A 60 -1.70 2.56 -1.06
CA ALA A 60 -2.19 3.91 -0.82
C ALA A 60 -3.62 4.04 -1.35
N ILE A 61 -4.48 4.69 -0.59
CA ILE A 61 -5.85 5.09 -0.97
C ILE A 61 -5.93 6.59 -0.77
N TRP A 62 -6.40 7.32 -1.77
CA TRP A 62 -6.59 8.76 -1.69
C TRP A 62 -7.80 9.22 -2.49
N LEU A 63 -8.20 10.46 -2.25
CA LEU A 63 -9.27 11.14 -2.96
C LEU A 63 -8.69 12.15 -3.95
N GLU A 64 -9.28 12.22 -5.12
CA GLU A 64 -9.09 13.28 -6.10
C GLU A 64 -10.44 13.95 -6.42
N ASP A 65 -10.40 15.19 -6.89
CA ASP A 65 -11.57 15.78 -7.55
C ASP A 65 -11.75 15.21 -8.96
N THR A 66 -12.84 15.60 -9.64
CA THR A 66 -13.13 15.11 -11.00
C THR A 66 -12.18 15.68 -12.07
N GLN A 67 -11.27 16.58 -11.71
CA GLN A 67 -10.24 17.13 -12.59
C GLN A 67 -8.88 16.45 -12.38
N GLY A 68 -8.79 15.49 -11.44
CA GLY A 68 -7.55 14.79 -11.09
C GLY A 68 -6.69 15.52 -10.06
N ASN A 69 -7.21 16.56 -9.40
CA ASN A 69 -6.48 17.23 -8.33
C ASN A 69 -6.55 16.39 -7.06
N TYR A 70 -5.38 16.11 -6.47
CA TYR A 70 -5.29 15.44 -5.18
C TYR A 70 -6.00 16.24 -4.08
N LEU A 71 -6.81 15.55 -3.28
CA LEU A 71 -7.54 16.12 -2.15
C LEU A 71 -6.94 15.68 -0.81
N SER A 72 -6.86 14.37 -0.58
CA SER A 72 -6.38 13.83 0.69
C SER A 72 -6.04 12.35 0.60
N THR A 73 -4.98 11.92 1.29
CA THR A 73 -4.69 10.51 1.55
C THR A 73 -5.62 10.03 2.64
N VAL A 74 -6.19 8.87 2.41
CA VAL A 74 -7.20 8.22 3.25
C VAL A 74 -6.54 7.12 4.07
N TYR A 75 -5.73 6.32 3.39
CA TYR A 75 -5.01 5.23 3.97
C TYR A 75 -3.69 5.07 3.24
N VAL A 76 -2.63 4.80 3.98
CA VAL A 76 -1.37 4.35 3.40
C VAL A 76 -0.69 3.36 4.34
N THR A 77 -0.06 2.34 3.77
CA THR A 77 0.66 1.35 4.57
C THR A 77 1.83 1.97 5.34
N HIS A 78 2.04 1.54 6.58
CA HIS A 78 2.99 2.18 7.50
C HIS A 78 4.45 2.27 6.95
N LYS A 79 4.95 1.24 6.25
CA LYS A 79 6.37 1.22 5.84
C LYS A 79 6.74 2.39 4.92
N ILE A 80 5.88 2.71 3.96
CA ILE A 80 6.09 3.84 3.06
C ILE A 80 5.81 5.18 3.74
N ALA A 81 4.83 5.23 4.64
CA ALA A 81 4.44 6.42 5.39
C ALA A 81 5.56 6.93 6.30
N THR A 82 6.40 6.02 6.83
CA THR A 82 7.42 6.33 7.85
C THR A 82 8.85 6.03 7.42
N GLN A 83 9.07 5.61 6.17
CA GLN A 83 10.38 5.14 5.68
C GLN A 83 10.97 4.02 6.57
N SER A 84 10.15 3.07 7.00
CA SER A 84 10.55 2.02 7.96
C SER A 84 10.91 0.68 7.32
N TRP A 85 11.33 0.67 6.06
CA TRP A 85 11.86 -0.55 5.42
C TRP A 85 13.13 -1.06 6.11
N GLN A 86 13.10 -2.33 6.48
CA GLN A 86 14.24 -3.02 7.08
C GLN A 86 15.23 -3.43 6.00
N ALA A 87 16.53 -3.40 6.32
CA ALA A 87 17.61 -3.85 5.45
C ALA A 87 17.61 -3.25 4.02
N SER A 88 17.06 -2.04 3.82
CA SER A 88 16.99 -1.41 2.50
C SER A 88 18.31 -0.79 2.04
N GLY A 89 19.36 -0.76 2.88
CA GLY A 89 20.66 -0.18 2.52
C GLY A 89 20.61 1.31 2.18
N GLY A 90 19.60 2.03 2.69
CA GLY A 90 19.36 3.43 2.32
C GLY A 90 18.45 3.61 1.10
N ASN A 91 18.10 2.52 0.38
CA ASN A 91 17.10 2.58 -0.67
C ASN A 91 15.77 3.07 -0.08
N ARG A 92 15.27 4.14 -0.71
CA ARG A 92 14.07 4.87 -0.34
C ARG A 92 12.80 4.14 -0.77
N ARG A 93 12.87 3.19 -1.70
CA ARG A 93 11.73 2.45 -2.28
C ARG A 93 10.76 3.35 -3.06
N LYS A 94 11.30 4.25 -3.89
CA LYS A 94 10.49 5.18 -4.70
C LYS A 94 9.60 4.44 -5.71
N GLU A 95 9.99 3.24 -6.10
CA GLU A 95 9.23 2.33 -6.97
C GLU A 95 7.95 1.77 -6.32
N ALA A 96 7.80 1.89 -4.99
CA ALA A 96 6.74 1.17 -4.28
C ALA A 96 5.34 1.72 -4.57
N LEU A 97 5.13 3.03 -4.48
CA LEU A 97 3.83 3.67 -4.77
C LEU A 97 4.05 5.07 -5.39
N PRO A 98 4.68 5.14 -6.58
CA PRO A 98 5.10 6.40 -7.16
C PRO A 98 3.90 7.25 -7.60
N HIS A 99 2.82 6.67 -8.15
CA HIS A 99 1.69 7.47 -8.64
C HIS A 99 1.08 8.31 -7.50
N TRP A 100 0.82 7.69 -6.35
CA TRP A 100 0.36 8.38 -5.14
C TRP A 100 1.35 9.45 -4.65
N CYS A 101 2.66 9.16 -4.65
CA CYS A 101 3.67 10.13 -4.22
C CYS A 101 3.65 11.38 -5.11
N TYR A 102 3.59 11.21 -6.42
CA TYR A 102 3.51 12.31 -7.38
C TYR A 102 2.16 13.05 -7.29
N SER A 103 1.03 12.35 -7.13
CA SER A 103 -0.28 12.97 -6.93
C SER A 103 -0.30 13.88 -5.70
N ARG A 104 0.37 13.48 -4.60
CA ARG A 104 0.53 14.34 -3.42
C ARG A 104 1.32 15.62 -3.70
N GLY A 105 2.27 15.58 -4.63
CA GLY A 105 3.08 16.74 -5.03
C GLY A 105 4.04 17.27 -3.95
N ILE A 106 4.22 16.57 -2.84
CA ILE A 106 5.12 17.00 -1.74
C ILE A 106 6.52 16.48 -2.00
N LYS A 107 7.44 17.40 -2.33
CA LYS A 107 8.87 17.11 -2.57
C LYS A 107 9.68 17.36 -1.29
N TYR A 108 10.52 16.40 -0.92
CA TYR A 108 11.36 16.46 0.29
C TYR A 108 12.80 16.92 -0.05
N ASP A 109 13.62 17.12 0.98
CA ASP A 109 15.01 17.61 0.86
C ASP A 109 15.89 16.78 -0.09
N ASP A 110 15.62 15.48 -0.22
CA ASP A 110 16.35 14.57 -1.13
C ASP A 110 15.85 14.64 -2.59
N GLY A 111 14.86 15.49 -2.86
CA GLY A 111 14.24 15.68 -4.17
C GLY A 111 13.21 14.62 -4.55
N LEU A 112 12.92 13.64 -3.69
CA LEU A 112 11.89 12.64 -3.90
C LEU A 112 10.53 13.15 -3.42
N TYR A 113 9.45 12.51 -3.88
CA TYR A 113 8.08 12.77 -3.44
C TYR A 113 7.64 11.89 -2.25
N LEU A 114 8.60 11.18 -1.64
CA LEU A 114 8.36 10.09 -0.72
C LEU A 114 8.56 10.50 0.75
N PRO A 115 7.59 10.27 1.67
CA PRO A 115 7.72 10.62 3.09
C PRO A 115 9.04 10.18 3.71
N THR A 116 9.63 10.96 4.60
CA THR A 116 10.93 10.63 5.21
C THR A 116 10.77 10.20 6.67
N LYS A 117 11.81 9.62 7.26
CA LYS A 117 11.83 9.38 8.73
C LYS A 117 11.72 10.67 9.55
N LYS A 118 12.20 11.79 9.00
CA LYS A 118 12.14 13.11 9.66
C LYS A 118 10.78 13.77 9.51
N GLU A 119 10.10 13.47 8.41
CA GLU A 119 8.79 14.00 8.03
C GLU A 119 7.87 12.85 7.61
N PRO A 120 7.48 11.96 8.56
CA PRO A 120 6.57 10.88 8.29
C PRO A 120 5.15 11.40 8.09
N LEU A 121 4.30 10.62 7.44
CA LEU A 121 2.86 10.88 7.47
C LEU A 121 2.29 10.61 8.87
N THR A 122 1.30 11.40 9.26
CA THR A 122 0.62 11.29 10.56
C THR A 122 -0.02 9.92 10.76
N ASP A 123 0.06 9.39 11.98
CA ASP A 123 -0.40 8.04 12.33
C ASP A 123 -1.89 7.78 12.01
N GLY A 124 -2.74 8.81 12.04
CA GLY A 124 -4.17 8.69 11.72
C GLY A 124 -4.50 8.34 10.26
N ILE A 125 -3.53 8.36 9.35
CA ILE A 125 -3.66 7.99 7.94
C ILE A 125 -2.87 6.71 7.63
N SER A 126 -1.98 6.29 8.55
CA SER A 126 -1.09 5.14 8.36
C SER A 126 -1.53 3.95 9.21
N GLY A 127 -1.68 2.79 8.58
CA GLY A 127 -2.03 1.55 9.29
C GLY A 127 -1.07 0.42 8.98
N ALA A 128 -1.12 -0.62 9.82
CA ALA A 128 -0.55 -1.91 9.45
C ALA A 128 -1.22 -2.40 8.15
N THR A 129 -0.45 -2.97 7.23
CA THR A 129 -1.05 -3.61 6.05
C THR A 129 -1.89 -4.80 6.52
N PRO A 130 -3.17 -4.89 6.16
CA PRO A 130 -3.98 -6.04 6.51
C PRO A 130 -3.45 -7.31 5.86
N HIS A 131 -3.48 -8.42 6.60
CA HIS A 131 -3.04 -9.73 6.10
C HIS A 131 -4.08 -10.40 5.19
N GLY A 132 -5.16 -9.70 4.86
CA GLY A 132 -6.23 -10.15 4.00
C GLY A 132 -7.19 -9.02 3.66
N SER A 133 -8.40 -9.38 3.22
CA SER A 133 -9.47 -8.41 2.91
C SER A 133 -9.70 -7.43 4.06
N PHE A 134 -9.95 -6.17 3.73
CA PHE A 134 -10.18 -5.14 4.74
C PHE A 134 -11.05 -4.01 4.24
N ASP A 135 -11.55 -3.26 5.21
CA ASP A 135 -12.41 -2.11 5.01
C ASP A 135 -11.74 -0.84 5.54
N ILE A 136 -11.90 0.26 4.81
CA ILE A 136 -11.50 1.60 5.24
C ILE A 136 -12.73 2.49 5.27
N LYS A 137 -12.95 3.13 6.42
CA LYS A 137 -13.97 4.16 6.58
C LYS A 137 -13.42 5.52 6.15
N LEU A 138 -14.26 6.22 5.42
CA LEU A 138 -14.09 7.58 4.94
C LEU A 138 -15.28 8.39 5.43
N SER A 139 -15.02 9.55 6.00
CA SER A 139 -16.07 10.53 6.27
C SER A 139 -15.80 11.75 5.39
N PRO A 140 -16.17 11.71 4.08
CA PRO A 140 -15.95 12.84 3.20
C PRO A 140 -16.67 14.06 3.75
N THR A 141 -16.04 15.24 3.63
CA THR A 141 -16.69 16.49 4.03
C THR A 141 -17.99 16.65 3.24
N THR A 142 -19.01 17.24 3.86
CA THR A 142 -20.36 17.39 3.29
C THR A 142 -20.41 18.12 1.94
N ALA A 143 -19.32 18.81 1.56
CA ALA A 143 -19.15 19.51 0.29
C ALA A 143 -18.80 18.60 -0.90
N LEU A 144 -18.17 17.43 -0.69
CA LEU A 144 -17.78 16.51 -1.76
C LEU A 144 -19.00 15.71 -2.25
N LYS A 145 -19.57 16.10 -3.40
CA LYS A 145 -20.69 15.36 -4.05
C LYS A 145 -20.23 14.39 -5.12
N LYS A 146 -19.14 14.74 -5.83
CA LYS A 146 -18.47 13.88 -6.80
C LYS A 146 -16.99 13.89 -6.51
N PHE A 147 -16.37 12.72 -6.51
CA PHE A 147 -14.94 12.56 -6.24
C PHE A 147 -14.46 11.24 -6.82
N VAL A 148 -13.15 11.10 -6.92
CA VAL A 148 -12.49 9.89 -7.40
C VAL A 148 -11.78 9.25 -6.22
N VAL A 149 -12.02 7.97 -5.98
CA VAL A 149 -11.20 7.15 -5.08
C VAL A 149 -10.14 6.47 -5.91
N LYS A 150 -8.88 6.78 -5.63
CA LYS A 150 -7.72 6.14 -6.24
C LYS A 150 -7.10 5.17 -5.26
N ILE A 151 -6.65 4.02 -5.77
CA ILE A 151 -5.96 2.99 -5.01
C ILE A 151 -4.72 2.57 -5.79
N GLU A 152 -3.54 2.63 -5.16
CA GLU A 152 -2.29 2.12 -5.73
C GLU A 152 -1.78 0.99 -4.84
N ILE A 153 -1.39 -0.13 -5.45
CA ILE A 153 -1.02 -1.36 -4.75
C ILE A 153 0.25 -1.93 -5.38
N ASN A 154 1.23 -2.25 -4.54
CA ASN A 154 2.46 -2.87 -4.98
C ASN A 154 2.92 -3.99 -4.06
N HIS A 155 3.53 -5.00 -4.66
CA HIS A 155 4.19 -6.05 -3.92
C HIS A 155 5.71 -5.94 -4.11
N SER A 156 6.47 -5.91 -3.01
CA SER A 156 7.93 -5.96 -3.09
C SER A 156 8.38 -7.34 -3.54
N THR A 157 9.40 -7.48 -4.38
CA THR A 157 10.01 -8.74 -4.86
C THR A 157 9.14 -9.63 -5.75
N ASP A 158 8.15 -9.05 -6.40
CA ASP A 158 7.21 -9.73 -7.31
C ASP A 158 7.74 -9.77 -8.75
N PHE A 159 8.89 -10.41 -8.94
CA PHE A 159 9.60 -10.45 -10.21
C PHE A 159 8.95 -11.41 -11.22
N ASN A 160 9.05 -11.07 -12.51
CA ASN A 160 8.67 -11.94 -13.62
C ASN A 160 9.64 -11.74 -14.81
N GLU A 161 9.31 -12.27 -16.00
CA GLU A 161 10.17 -12.12 -17.18
C GLU A 161 10.25 -10.67 -17.68
N ALA A 162 9.14 -9.92 -17.62
CA ALA A 162 9.09 -8.52 -18.03
C ALA A 162 9.83 -7.61 -17.04
N PHE A 163 9.77 -7.90 -15.75
CA PHE A 163 10.40 -7.16 -14.65
C PHE A 163 11.35 -8.06 -13.86
N PRO A 164 12.55 -8.34 -14.41
CA PRO A 164 13.46 -9.32 -13.86
C PRO A 164 14.25 -8.78 -12.67
N LYS A 165 14.54 -9.67 -11.72
CA LYS A 165 15.31 -9.39 -10.50
C LYS A 165 16.69 -8.76 -10.73
N LEU A 166 17.29 -8.99 -11.90
CA LEU A 166 18.64 -8.55 -12.24
C LEU A 166 18.66 -7.33 -13.17
N ALA A 167 17.50 -6.70 -13.44
CA ALA A 167 17.46 -5.44 -14.16
C ALA A 167 18.32 -4.38 -13.47
N LYS A 168 19.02 -3.57 -14.27
CA LYS A 168 19.93 -2.52 -13.82
C LYS A 168 19.29 -1.16 -13.92
N GLU A 169 19.71 -0.25 -13.04
CA GLU A 169 19.20 1.13 -13.06
C GLU A 169 19.43 1.78 -14.43
N GLY A 170 18.38 2.41 -14.96
CA GLY A 170 18.34 2.97 -16.32
C GLY A 170 17.75 2.05 -17.38
N GLU A 171 17.59 0.76 -17.11
CA GLU A 171 16.83 -0.15 -17.99
C GLU A 171 15.32 0.07 -17.83
N THR A 172 14.55 -0.10 -18.91
CA THR A 172 13.10 0.16 -18.92
C THR A 172 12.28 -0.72 -17.97
N ASN A 173 12.82 -1.89 -17.63
CA ASN A 173 12.23 -2.86 -16.72
C ASN A 173 12.87 -2.85 -15.32
N TYR A 174 13.70 -1.85 -15.02
CA TYR A 174 14.26 -1.69 -13.69
C TYR A 174 13.17 -1.31 -12.68
N SER A 175 13.15 -2.00 -11.55
CA SER A 175 12.15 -1.77 -10.50
C SER A 175 12.72 -1.84 -9.08
N GLY A 176 13.78 -1.08 -8.84
CA GLY A 176 14.43 -1.00 -7.51
C GLY A 176 15.47 -2.10 -7.24
N GLY A 177 15.88 -2.82 -8.29
CA GLY A 177 16.95 -3.81 -8.26
C GLY A 177 16.59 -5.13 -7.59
N LYS A 178 17.59 -5.86 -7.10
CA LYS A 178 17.48 -7.25 -6.61
C LYS A 178 16.43 -7.46 -5.52
N GLU A 179 16.27 -6.49 -4.64
CA GLU A 179 15.29 -6.52 -3.54
C GLU A 179 14.13 -5.56 -3.80
N GLY A 180 14.04 -5.02 -5.02
CA GLY A 180 13.05 -4.08 -5.55
C GLY A 180 11.62 -4.60 -5.59
N SER A 181 10.74 -3.87 -6.27
CA SER A 181 9.34 -4.28 -6.43
C SER A 181 9.16 -5.47 -7.37
N GLY A 182 9.96 -5.57 -8.44
CA GLY A 182 9.63 -6.49 -9.53
C GLY A 182 8.55 -5.85 -10.39
N GLN A 183 7.36 -6.42 -10.45
CA GLN A 183 6.26 -5.80 -11.17
C GLN A 183 5.90 -4.41 -10.57
N PRO A 184 5.54 -3.44 -11.43
CA PRO A 184 5.15 -2.09 -11.01
C PRO A 184 3.88 -2.11 -10.15
N ALA A 185 3.63 -1.01 -9.44
CA ALA A 185 2.37 -0.85 -8.71
C ALA A 185 1.20 -0.74 -9.69
N ILE A 186 0.09 -1.39 -9.38
CA ILE A 186 -1.15 -1.29 -10.15
C ILE A 186 -2.06 -0.24 -9.55
N VAL A 187 -2.78 0.48 -10.41
CA VAL A 187 -3.61 1.62 -10.02
C VAL A 187 -5.07 1.35 -10.39
N TYR A 188 -5.95 1.50 -9.40
CA TYR A 188 -7.40 1.40 -9.56
C TYR A 188 -8.07 2.75 -9.35
N THR A 189 -9.23 2.94 -9.98
CA THR A 189 -10.05 4.15 -9.83
C THR A 189 -11.53 3.80 -9.67
N ALA A 190 -12.21 4.45 -8.72
CA ALA A 190 -13.67 4.45 -8.61
C ALA A 190 -14.18 5.89 -8.68
N ASN A 191 -15.06 6.18 -9.63
CA ASN A 191 -15.73 7.47 -9.72
C ASN A 191 -16.99 7.41 -8.85
N VAL A 192 -17.03 8.23 -7.79
CA VAL A 192 -18.15 8.28 -6.86
C VAL A 192 -19.01 9.49 -7.17
N ASP A 193 -20.29 9.28 -7.44
CA ASP A 193 -21.29 10.33 -7.61
C ASP A 193 -22.41 10.14 -6.58
N LEU A 194 -22.36 10.91 -5.48
CA LEU A 194 -23.36 10.84 -4.42
C LEU A 194 -24.74 11.36 -4.86
N LEU A 195 -24.84 11.97 -6.04
CA LEU A 195 -26.09 12.48 -6.61
C LEU A 195 -26.78 11.46 -7.52
N SER A 196 -26.10 10.38 -7.93
CA SER A 196 -26.68 9.38 -8.83
C SER A 196 -27.75 8.51 -8.18
N GLY A 197 -27.77 8.45 -6.85
CA GLY A 197 -28.60 7.52 -6.07
C GLY A 197 -28.00 6.11 -5.97
N GLU A 198 -26.87 5.84 -6.62
CA GLU A 198 -26.11 4.61 -6.47
C GLU A 198 -25.46 4.55 -5.08
N LYS A 199 -25.40 3.34 -4.52
CA LYS A 199 -24.79 3.09 -3.20
C LYS A 199 -23.48 2.32 -3.28
N SER A 200 -23.08 1.88 -4.47
CA SER A 200 -21.93 1.00 -4.66
C SER A 200 -21.26 1.34 -5.98
N PHE A 201 -19.96 1.58 -5.93
CA PHE A 201 -19.11 1.95 -7.06
C PHE A 201 -17.94 0.98 -7.12
N GLU A 202 -17.70 0.38 -8.29
CA GLU A 202 -16.60 -0.56 -8.49
C GLU A 202 -15.33 0.19 -8.90
N ALA A 203 -14.20 -0.13 -8.27
CA ALA A 203 -12.91 0.41 -8.71
C ALA A 203 -12.34 -0.45 -9.83
N ASN A 204 -12.01 0.18 -10.96
CA ASN A 204 -11.48 -0.49 -12.14
C ASN A 204 -9.97 -0.25 -12.24
N LEU A 205 -9.23 -1.27 -12.68
CA LEU A 205 -7.81 -1.14 -13.02
C LEU A 205 -7.67 -0.16 -14.19
N ILE A 206 -6.80 0.84 -14.04
CA ILE A 206 -6.52 1.83 -15.09
C ILE A 206 -5.10 1.72 -15.64
N GLY A 207 -4.28 0.84 -15.09
CA GLY A 207 -2.91 0.61 -15.54
C GLY A 207 -1.94 0.41 -14.38
N HIS A 208 -0.67 0.64 -14.65
CA HIS A 208 0.40 0.55 -13.66
C HIS A 208 1.22 1.85 -13.62
N SER A 209 1.85 2.10 -12.48
CA SER A 209 2.72 3.25 -12.30
C SER A 209 4.15 2.98 -12.78
N SER A 210 4.99 4.01 -12.75
CA SER A 210 6.40 3.94 -13.16
C SER A 210 7.16 2.80 -12.44
N PRO A 211 7.74 1.81 -13.16
CA PRO A 211 8.43 0.69 -12.53
C PRO A 211 9.61 1.09 -11.65
N ASP A 212 10.34 2.14 -12.02
CA ASP A 212 11.48 2.66 -11.27
C ASP A 212 11.12 3.85 -10.36
N GLY A 213 9.85 4.25 -10.33
CA GLY A 213 9.34 5.40 -9.59
C GLY A 213 9.85 6.76 -10.09
N SER A 214 10.30 6.86 -11.34
CA SER A 214 10.78 8.11 -11.94
C SER A 214 9.67 9.08 -12.33
N SER A 215 8.42 8.63 -12.44
CA SER A 215 7.27 9.48 -12.79
C SER A 215 6.00 9.09 -12.04
N GLY A 216 5.03 10.01 -12.04
CA GLY A 216 3.67 9.78 -11.55
C GLY A 216 2.70 9.34 -12.65
N GLU A 217 3.18 9.06 -13.86
CA GLU A 217 2.32 8.71 -14.99
C GLU A 217 1.77 7.29 -14.85
N ILE A 218 0.61 7.06 -15.47
CA ILE A 218 -0.01 5.74 -15.56
C ILE A 218 0.23 5.18 -16.96
N ASN A 219 0.75 3.96 -17.02
CA ASN A 219 0.79 3.17 -18.25
C ASN A 219 -0.39 2.20 -18.29
N GLU A 220 -1.22 2.31 -19.31
CA GLU A 220 -2.38 1.45 -19.53
C GLU A 220 -2.00 0.04 -20.00
N ASP A 221 -0.79 -0.15 -20.55
CA ASP A 221 -0.32 -1.46 -21.01
C ASP A 221 0.06 -2.36 -19.82
N THR A 222 -0.81 -3.32 -19.51
CA THR A 222 -0.60 -4.30 -18.46
C THR A 222 -0.11 -5.65 -18.97
N SER A 223 0.27 -5.77 -20.25
CA SER A 223 0.63 -7.06 -20.88
C SER A 223 1.84 -7.76 -20.24
N GLY A 224 2.74 -6.98 -19.64
CA GLY A 224 3.90 -7.50 -18.90
C GLY A 224 3.61 -7.91 -17.45
N LEU A 225 2.37 -7.73 -16.97
CA LEU A 225 1.99 -8.06 -15.60
C LEU A 225 1.40 -9.47 -15.51
N THR A 226 1.73 -10.15 -14.42
CA THR A 226 1.28 -11.50 -14.10
C THR A 226 0.66 -11.51 -12.70
N THR A 227 1.42 -11.84 -11.67
CA THR A 227 0.95 -11.97 -10.28
C THR A 227 0.44 -10.65 -9.70
N ALA A 228 0.94 -9.50 -10.17
CA ALA A 228 0.45 -8.19 -9.75
C ALA A 228 -1.07 -8.04 -9.99
N LEU A 229 -1.58 -8.51 -11.15
CA LEU A 229 -3.00 -8.44 -11.51
C LEU A 229 -3.91 -9.30 -10.63
N HIS A 230 -3.31 -10.20 -9.83
CA HIS A 230 -4.01 -11.12 -8.95
C HIS A 230 -3.80 -10.80 -7.47
N ILE A 231 -3.19 -9.64 -7.13
CA ILE A 231 -3.09 -9.17 -5.75
C ILE A 231 -4.48 -8.90 -5.19
N VAL A 232 -5.35 -8.26 -5.98
CA VAL A 232 -6.71 -7.88 -5.57
C VAL A 232 -7.73 -8.55 -6.44
N LYS A 233 -8.74 -9.16 -5.80
CA LYS A 233 -9.86 -9.77 -6.50
C LYS A 233 -10.89 -8.71 -6.91
N ARG A 234 -11.22 -7.80 -6.00
CA ARG A 234 -12.22 -6.76 -6.22
C ARG A 234 -12.02 -5.58 -5.27
N ILE A 235 -12.34 -4.38 -5.73
CA ILE A 235 -12.43 -3.19 -4.88
C ILE A 235 -13.81 -2.57 -5.07
N THR A 236 -14.51 -2.32 -3.96
CA THR A 236 -15.84 -1.70 -3.97
C THR A 236 -15.87 -0.52 -3.01
N VAL A 237 -16.43 0.60 -3.47
CA VAL A 237 -16.70 1.79 -2.65
C VAL A 237 -18.19 1.86 -2.40
N THR A 238 -18.61 1.82 -1.14
CA THR A 238 -20.03 1.78 -0.75
C THR A 238 -20.41 2.95 0.15
N ILE A 239 -21.64 3.46 0.00
CA ILE A 239 -22.20 4.52 0.83
C ILE A 239 -23.08 3.91 1.91
N GLN A 240 -22.81 4.24 3.17
CA GLN A 240 -23.53 3.71 4.33
C GLN A 240 -24.81 4.50 4.65
#